data_AF-D1AH98-F1
#
_entry.id   AF-D1AH98-F1
#
_cell.length_a   1.000
_cell.length_b   1.000
_cell.length_c   1.000
_cell.angle_alpha   90.00
_cell.angle_beta   90.00
_cell.angle_gamma   90.00
#
_symmetry.space_group_name_H-M   'P 1'
#
loop_
_entity.id
_entity.type
_entity.pdbx_description
1 polymer ?
#
loop_
_entity_poly.entity_id
_entity_poly.type
_entity_poly.pdbx_seq_one_letter_code
_entity_poly.pdbx_strand_id
1 'polypeptide(L)'
;MGADYELPQALKIRLNKLGYNDEKITEKITEYSEEARVYINLELEGFELKEEEIHLIKNNYIQYKLFSDVEMESLVEDKRIFIRELIANIKKNKLRLQNEEREKPKRTKVF
;
A
#
# COMPACT_ATOMS: atom_id res chain seq x y z
N MET A 1 17.12 -7.39 -11.54
CA MET A 1 16.55 -6.89 -10.26
C MET A 1 15.05 -7.07 -10.35
N GLY A 2 14.53 -8.21 -9.92
CA GLY A 2 13.09 -8.44 -9.82
C GLY A 2 12.67 -8.07 -8.42
N ALA A 3 11.92 -6.99 -8.25
CA ALA A 3 11.21 -6.78 -7.00
C ALA A 3 10.09 -7.83 -6.96
N ASP A 4 10.02 -8.60 -5.88
CA ASP A 4 9.00 -9.62 -5.64
C ASP A 4 7.60 -8.98 -5.54
N TYR A 5 6.98 -8.76 -6.69
CA TYR A 5 5.61 -8.29 -6.82
C TYR A 5 4.71 -9.46 -7.19
N GLU A 6 3.86 -9.88 -6.26
CA GLU A 6 2.86 -10.90 -6.53
C GLU A 6 1.63 -10.28 -7.18
N LEU A 7 1.55 -10.35 -8.51
CA LEU A 7 0.31 -10.08 -9.23
C LEU A 7 -0.64 -11.28 -9.14
N PRO A 8 -1.93 -11.07 -8.83
CA PRO A 8 -2.93 -12.13 -8.87
C PRO A 8 -3.00 -12.78 -10.26
N GLN A 9 -3.19 -14.10 -10.30
CA GLN A 9 -3.22 -14.86 -11.56
C GLN A 9 -4.29 -14.34 -12.54
N ALA A 10 -5.45 -13.93 -12.04
CA ALA A 10 -6.52 -13.35 -12.85
C ALA A 10 -6.07 -12.08 -13.60
N LEU A 11 -5.27 -11.23 -12.94
CA LEU A 11 -4.73 -10.01 -13.52
C LEU A 11 -3.69 -10.32 -14.60
N LYS A 12 -2.77 -11.27 -14.33
CA LYS A 12 -1.79 -11.75 -15.32
C LYS A 12 -2.47 -12.27 -16.59
N ILE A 13 -3.51 -13.08 -16.45
CA ILE A 13 -4.27 -13.62 -17.59
C ILE A 13 -4.92 -12.48 -18.40
N ARG A 14 -5.51 -11.49 -17.72
CA ARG A 14 -6.20 -10.38 -18.39
C ARG A 14 -5.22 -9.46 -19.12
N LEU A 15 -4.10 -9.11 -18.50
CA LEU A 15 -3.02 -8.33 -19.11
C LEU A 15 -2.49 -9.00 -20.38
N ASN A 16 -2.20 -10.30 -20.31
CA ASN A 16 -1.76 -11.06 -21.48
C ASN A 16 -2.81 -11.08 -22.60
N LYS A 17 -4.11 -11.21 -22.27
CA LYS A 17 -5.20 -11.15 -23.26
C LYS A 17 -5.31 -9.78 -23.94
N LEU A 18 -4.92 -8.71 -23.26
CA LEU A 18 -4.90 -7.34 -23.80
C LEU A 18 -3.59 -7.02 -24.55
N GLY A 19 -2.69 -7.99 -24.71
CA GLY A 19 -1.45 -7.83 -25.46
C GLY A 19 -0.33 -7.13 -24.69
N TYR A 20 -0.44 -7.05 -23.35
CA TYR A 20 0.69 -6.66 -22.51
C TYR A 20 1.71 -7.80 -22.48
N ASN A 21 2.97 -7.49 -22.80
CA ASN A 21 4.09 -8.38 -22.60
C ASN A 21 4.73 -8.13 -21.23
N ASP A 22 5.59 -9.05 -20.78
CA ASP A 22 6.22 -8.95 -19.46
C ASP A 22 7.01 -7.64 -19.27
N GLU A 23 7.61 -7.11 -20.33
CA GLU A 23 8.32 -5.83 -20.33
C GLU A 23 7.38 -4.66 -19.99
N LYS A 24 6.26 -4.51 -20.70
CA LYS A 24 5.26 -3.47 -20.43
C LYS A 24 4.65 -3.61 -19.04
N ILE A 25 4.42 -4.84 -18.59
CA ILE A 25 3.92 -5.09 -17.23
C ILE A 25 4.96 -4.60 -16.21
N THR A 26 6.24 -4.87 -16.44
CA THR A 26 7.33 -4.43 -15.56
C THR A 26 7.50 -2.91 -15.56
N GLU A 27 7.39 -2.26 -16.72
CA GLU A 27 7.38 -0.81 -16.84
C GLU A 27 6.23 -0.18 -16.03
N LYS A 28 5.02 -0.71 -16.19
CA LYS A 28 3.84 -0.26 -15.45
C LYS A 28 3.95 -0.47 -13.95
N ILE A 29 4.48 -1.62 -13.52
CA ILE A 29 4.77 -1.87 -12.10
C ILE A 29 5.76 -0.83 -11.56
N THR A 30 6.78 -0.48 -12.34
CA THR A 30 7.80 0.49 -11.93
C THR A 30 7.20 1.90 -11.80
N GLU A 31 6.42 2.33 -12.79
CA GLU A 31 5.67 3.59 -12.79
C GLU A 31 4.75 3.67 -11.55
N TYR A 32 3.91 2.65 -11.34
CA TYR A 32 2.98 2.61 -10.20
C TYR A 32 3.67 2.42 -8.86
N SER A 33 4.87 1.84 -8.84
CA SER A 33 5.71 1.75 -7.66
C SER A 33 6.19 3.13 -7.20
N GLU A 34 6.54 4.01 -8.14
CA GLU A 34 6.90 5.40 -7.83
C GLU A 34 5.68 6.21 -7.38
N GLU A 35 4.55 6.08 -8.07
CA GLU A 35 3.29 6.71 -7.66
C GLU A 35 2.87 6.25 -6.26
N ALA A 36 2.95 4.96 -5.97
CA ALA A 36 2.62 4.40 -4.65
C ALA A 36 3.49 5.01 -3.54
N ARG A 37 4.78 5.25 -3.80
CA ARG A 37 5.68 5.89 -2.84
C ARG A 37 5.22 7.32 -2.53
N VAL A 38 4.86 8.09 -3.55
CA VAL A 38 4.33 9.45 -3.38
C VAL A 38 3.01 9.41 -2.61
N TYR A 39 2.12 8.50 -2.97
CA TYR A 39 0.82 8.32 -2.32
C TYR A 39 0.96 7.97 -0.82
N ILE A 40 1.84 7.02 -0.48
CA ILE A 40 2.13 6.65 0.91
C ILE A 40 2.67 7.85 1.69
N ASN A 41 3.61 8.60 1.12
CA ASN A 41 4.18 9.77 1.77
C ASN A 41 3.14 10.85 2.04
N LEU A 42 2.23 11.11 1.09
CA LEU A 42 1.15 12.09 1.27
C LEU A 42 0.13 11.66 2.32
N GLU A 43 -0.27 10.38 2.29
CA GLU A 43 -1.30 9.89 3.20
C GLU A 43 -0.78 9.69 4.62
N LEU A 44 0.45 9.23 4.78
CA LEU A 44 1.03 8.83 6.06
C LEU A 44 2.18 9.75 6.49
N GLU A 45 2.18 10.99 5.99
CA GLU A 45 3.14 12.01 6.42
C GLU A 45 3.13 12.15 7.95
N GLY A 46 4.33 12.14 8.55
CA GLY A 46 4.50 12.27 9.99
C GLY A 46 4.29 10.98 10.81
N PHE A 47 4.00 9.84 10.17
CA PHE A 47 4.00 8.53 10.82
C PHE A 47 5.25 7.73 10.46
N GLU A 48 5.92 7.14 11.46
CA GLU A 48 6.95 6.14 11.20
C GLU A 48 6.30 4.83 10.75
N LEU A 49 6.52 4.45 9.49
CA LEU A 49 6.01 3.23 8.89
C LEU A 49 7.05 2.13 8.93
N LYS A 50 6.61 0.91 9.23
CA LYS A 50 7.45 -0.28 9.07
C LYS A 50 7.57 -0.62 7.59
N GLU A 51 8.69 -1.22 7.19
CA GLU A 51 8.89 -1.67 5.81
C GLU A 51 7.75 -2.60 5.34
N GLU A 52 7.28 -3.51 6.20
CA GLU A 52 6.15 -4.40 5.92
C GLU A 52 4.85 -3.63 5.57
N GLU A 53 4.57 -2.54 6.29
CA GLU A 53 3.38 -1.70 6.05
C GLU A 53 3.50 -0.99 4.70
N ILE A 54 4.69 -0.46 4.38
CA ILE A 54 4.99 0.18 3.11
C ILE A 54 4.85 -0.82 1.96
N HIS A 55 5.46 -2.00 2.09
CA HIS A 55 5.37 -3.07 1.09
C HIS A 55 3.93 -3.49 0.83
N LEU A 56 3.12 -3.66 1.88
CA LEU A 56 1.73 -4.06 1.75
C LEU A 56 0.89 -3.00 1.02
N ILE A 57 1.01 -1.73 1.39
CA ILE A 57 0.28 -0.63 0.73
C ILE A 57 0.72 -0.54 -0.74
N LYS A 58 2.03 -0.57 -0.99
CA LYS A 58 2.61 -0.48 -2.32
C LYS A 58 2.10 -1.59 -3.25
N ASN A 59 2.13 -2.84 -2.80
CA ASN A 59 1.65 -3.98 -3.59
C ASN A 59 0.17 -3.85 -3.94
N ASN A 60 -0.66 -3.43 -2.99
CA ASN A 60 -2.09 -3.26 -3.24
C ASN A 60 -2.37 -2.06 -4.15
N TYR A 61 -1.61 -0.97 -4.04
CA TYR A 61 -1.73 0.20 -4.92
C TYR A 61 -1.39 -0.15 -6.37
N ILE A 62 -0.31 -0.89 -6.59
CA ILE A 62 0.09 -1.34 -7.93
C ILE A 62 -1.01 -2.23 -8.53
N GLN A 63 -1.54 -3.19 -7.75
CA GLN A 63 -2.65 -4.04 -8.19
C GLN A 63 -3.90 -3.21 -8.52
N TYR A 64 -4.26 -2.22 -7.69
CA TYR A 64 -5.37 -1.30 -7.94
C TYR A 64 -5.25 -0.60 -9.29
N LYS A 65 -4.08 -0.02 -9.58
CA LYS A 65 -3.82 0.69 -10.85
C LYS A 65 -3.86 -0.26 -12.04
N LEU A 66 -3.23 -1.43 -11.93
CA LEU A 66 -3.27 -2.43 -12.99
C LEU A 66 -4.68 -2.97 -13.24
N PHE A 67 -5.50 -3.18 -12.20
CA PHE A 67 -6.91 -3.55 -12.37
C PHE A 67 -7.71 -2.45 -13.08
N SER A 68 -7.37 -1.18 -12.84
CA SER A 68 -7.98 -0.03 -13.50
C SER A 68 -7.64 -0.01 -14.99
N ASP A 69 -6.38 -0.30 -15.35
CA ASP A 69 -5.93 -0.33 -16.74
C ASP A 69 -6.61 -1.43 -17.57
N VAL A 70 -7.08 -2.50 -16.92
CA VAL A 70 -7.76 -3.63 -17.58
C VAL A 70 -9.28 -3.64 -17.38
N GLU A 71 -9.84 -2.52 -16.89
CA GLU A 71 -11.27 -2.29 -16.70
C GLU A 71 -11.97 -3.33 -15.81
N MET A 72 -11.27 -3.84 -14.78
CA MET A 72 -11.84 -4.77 -13.79
C MET A 72 -12.47 -4.00 -12.62
N GLU A 73 -13.48 -3.17 -12.91
CA GLU A 73 -14.05 -2.16 -11.99
C GLU A 73 -14.39 -2.68 -10.58
N SER A 74 -14.98 -3.86 -10.46
CA SER A 74 -15.29 -4.45 -9.14
C SER A 74 -14.03 -4.71 -8.31
N LEU A 75 -12.95 -5.21 -8.92
CA LEU A 75 -11.68 -5.44 -8.22
C LEU A 75 -10.93 -4.14 -7.94
N VAL A 76 -11.10 -3.13 -8.80
CA VAL A 76 -10.59 -1.77 -8.58
C VAL A 76 -11.22 -1.18 -7.31
N GLU A 77 -12.55 -1.30 -7.18
CA GLU A 77 -13.27 -0.79 -6.02
C GLU A 77 -12.87 -1.53 -4.73
N ASP A 78 -12.81 -2.86 -4.77
CA ASP A 78 -12.37 -3.68 -3.64
C ASP A 78 -10.96 -3.29 -3.17
N LYS A 79 -10.01 -3.13 -4.09
CA LYS A 79 -8.65 -2.72 -3.74
C LYS A 79 -8.59 -1.30 -3.20
N ARG A 80 -9.38 -0.38 -3.75
CA ARG A 80 -9.46 1.00 -3.26
C ARG A 80 -9.98 1.06 -1.82
N ILE A 81 -11.03 0.29 -1.51
CA ILE A 81 -11.59 0.19 -0.16
C ILE A 81 -10.54 -0.38 0.79
N PHE A 82 -9.91 -1.49 0.40
CA PHE A 82 -8.87 -2.13 1.21
C PHE A 82 -7.70 -1.19 1.54
N ILE A 83 -7.17 -0.46 0.55
CA ILE A 83 -6.06 0.49 0.75
C ILE A 83 -6.47 1.59 1.74
N ARG A 84 -7.68 2.14 1.59
CA ARG A 84 -8.20 3.18 2.50
C ARG A 84 -8.35 2.68 3.92
N GLU A 85 -8.92 1.50 4.10
CA GLU A 85 -9.06 0.89 5.43
C GLU A 85 -7.71 0.57 6.06
N LEU A 86 -6.77 0.04 5.28
CA LEU A 86 -5.41 -0.24 5.74
C LEU A 86 -4.72 1.03 6.24
N ILE A 87 -4.76 2.12 5.48
CA ILE A 87 -4.19 3.41 5.87
C ILE A 87 -4.88 3.95 7.13
N ALA A 88 -6.21 3.90 7.21
CA ALA A 88 -6.95 4.36 8.37
C ALA A 88 -6.59 3.55 9.64
N ASN A 89 -6.44 2.24 9.51
CA ASN A 89 -6.04 1.36 10.61
C ASN A 89 -4.60 1.64 11.07
N ILE A 90 -3.66 1.87 10.14
CA ILE A 90 -2.29 2.26 10.47
C ILE A 90 -2.30 3.58 11.24
N LYS A 91 -2.97 4.62 10.73
CA LYS A 91 -3.10 5.93 11.40
C LYS A 91 -3.65 5.77 12.82
N LYS A 92 -4.76 5.04 12.98
CA LYS A 92 -5.40 4.79 14.27
C LYS A 92 -4.47 4.09 15.26
N ASN A 93 -3.75 3.07 14.81
CA ASN A 93 -2.83 2.31 15.66
C ASN A 93 -1.64 3.16 16.12
N LYS A 94 -1.04 3.95 15.21
CA LYS A 94 0.11 4.81 15.53
C LYS A 94 -0.30 5.96 16.47
N LEU A 95 -1.47 6.56 16.25
CA LEU A 95 -2.03 7.58 17.16
C LEU A 95 -2.28 7.01 18.57
N ARG A 96 -2.82 5.80 18.66
CA ARG A 96 -3.04 5.12 19.94
C ARG A 96 -1.73 4.92 20.71
N LEU A 97 -0.68 4.44 20.03
CA LEU A 97 0.65 4.24 20.61
C LEU A 97 1.27 5.57 21.10
N GLN A 98 1.19 6.63 20.29
CA GLN A 98 1.70 7.95 20.69
C GLN A 98 0.99 8.50 21.96
N ASN A 99 -0.32 8.26 22.09
CA ASN A 99 -1.07 8.66 23.28
C ASN A 99 -0.71 7.81 24.50
N GLU A 100 -0.57 6.48 24.35
CA GLU A 100 -0.15 5.57 25.43
C GLU A 100 1.27 5.90 25.95
N GLU A 101 2.18 6.35 25.09
CA GLU A 101 3.52 6.80 25.50
C GLU A 101 3.50 8.13 26.24
N ARG A 102 2.59 9.05 25.87
CA ARG A 102 2.39 10.33 26.56
C ARG A 102 1.70 10.17 27.92
N GLU A 103 0.83 9.17 28.07
CA GLU A 103 0.07 8.92 29.29
C GLU A 103 0.81 8.11 30.36
N LYS A 104 1.96 7.49 30.07
CA LYS A 104 2.80 6.89 31.13
C LYS A 104 3.31 8.01 32.06
N PRO A 105 2.78 8.17 33.28
CA PRO A 105 3.29 9.17 34.19
C PRO A 105 4.69 8.72 34.56
N LYS A 106 5.66 9.64 34.51
CA LYS A 106 6.87 9.53 35.31
C LYS A 106 6.41 9.25 36.74
N ARG A 107 6.43 7.98 37.17
CA ARG A 107 6.36 7.65 38.59
C ARG A 107 7.62 8.23 39.20
N THR A 108 7.51 9.48 39.60
CA THR A 108 8.44 10.18 40.46
C THR A 108 8.70 9.22 41.62
N LYS A 109 9.95 8.77 41.74
CA LYS A 109 10.42 8.11 42.96
C LYS A 109 10.14 9.08 44.10
N VAL A 110 9.13 8.76 44.90
CA VAL A 110 8.97 9.37 46.21
C VAL A 110 10.01 8.67 47.08
N PHE A 111 11.04 9.42 47.44
CA PHE A 111 12.03 9.04 48.45
C PHE A 111 11.38 9.05 49.84
#